data_AF-A0A6N4DFS5-F1
#
_entry.id   AF-A0A6N4DFS5-F1
#
_cell.length_a   1.000
_cell.length_b   1.000
_cell.length_c   1.000
_cell.angle_alpha   90.00
_cell.angle_beta   90.00
_cell.angle_gamma   90.00
#
_symmetry.space_group_name_H-M   'P 1'
#
loop_
_entity.id
_entity.type
_entity.pdbx_description
1 polymer ?
#
loop_
_entity_poly.entity_id
_entity_poly.type
_entity_poly.pdbx_seq_one_letter_code
_entity_poly.pdbx_strand_id
1 'polypeptide(L)'
;LLGWFAFEPIVLPLVEWAGYQDKLATVTQWFQDYGFWIIFIAGFSPLPYKLFTVTGGMLQVAFIPFVMGSLISRGLRFFLVAWLLRTGGPIMAVKLRTYVDRIGWGMVIIAIIAYVWTR
;
A
#
# COMPACT_ATOMS: atom_id res chain seq x y z
N LEU A 1 -11.37 -2.98 16.53
CA LEU A 1 -12.49 -2.36 17.26
C LEU A 1 -12.72 -0.89 16.87
N LEU A 2 -11.73 0.02 16.93
CA LEU A 2 -11.93 1.43 16.56
C LEU A 2 -12.32 1.65 15.08
N GLY A 3 -11.74 0.89 14.15
CA GLY A 3 -12.04 1.02 12.72
C GLY A 3 -13.43 0.53 12.29
N TRP A 4 -14.05 -0.38 13.05
CA TRP A 4 -15.42 -0.86 12.79
C TRP A 4 -16.46 0.18 13.23
N PHE A 5 -16.28 0.75 14.42
CA PHE A 5 -17.20 1.76 14.98
C PHE A 5 -17.12 3.13 14.28
N ALA A 6 -15.94 3.52 13.78
CA ALA A 6 -15.76 4.78 13.07
C ALA A 6 -16.14 4.71 11.59
N PHE A 7 -16.39 3.50 11.05
CA PHE A 7 -16.57 3.32 9.62
C PHE A 7 -17.88 3.93 9.11
N GLU A 8 -19.01 3.56 9.71
CA GLU A 8 -20.33 4.06 9.32
C GLU A 8 -20.53 5.57 9.52
N PRO A 9 -20.24 6.16 10.70
CA PRO A 9 -20.60 7.56 10.94
C PRO A 9 -19.62 8.58 10.34
N ILE A 10 -18.37 8.19 10.07
CA ILE A 10 -17.30 9.15 9.70
C ILE A 10 -16.66 8.78 8.37
N VAL A 11 -16.31 7.51 8.16
CA VAL A 11 -15.55 7.09 6.97
C VAL A 11 -16.43 7.04 5.73
N LEU A 12 -17.61 6.42 5.80
CA LEU A 12 -18.56 6.33 4.70
C LEU A 12 -18.87 7.70 4.11
N PRO A 13 -19.40 8.69 4.85
CA PRO A 13 -19.72 10.00 4.30
C PRO A 13 -18.49 10.75 3.73
N LEU A 14 -17.29 10.54 4.29
CA LEU A 14 -16.03 11.10 3.75
C LEU A 14 -15.63 10.47 2.42
N VAL A 15 -15.81 9.16 2.27
CA VAL A 15 -15.51 8.40 1.05
C VAL A 15 -16.52 8.74 -0.05
N GLU A 16 -17.80 8.91 0.32
CA GLU A 16 -18.86 9.34 -0.58
C GLU A 16 -18.64 10.79 -1.06
N TRP A 17 -18.35 11.70 -0.13
CA TRP A 17 -18.03 13.09 -0.48
C TRP A 17 -16.78 13.22 -1.36
N ALA A 18 -15.79 12.34 -1.17
CA ALA A 18 -14.59 12.29 -1.99
C ALA A 18 -14.77 11.53 -3.33
N GLY A 19 -15.94 10.93 -3.60
CA GLY A 19 -16.21 10.15 -4.81
C GLY A 19 -15.36 8.88 -4.93
N TYR A 20 -14.94 8.29 -3.81
CA TYR A 20 -14.05 7.11 -3.79
C TYR A 20 -14.77 5.79 -3.48
N GLN A 21 -16.10 5.74 -3.58
CA GLN A 21 -16.92 4.55 -3.32
C GLN A 21 -16.43 3.32 -4.11
N ASP A 22 -16.21 3.46 -5.42
CA ASP A 22 -15.74 2.35 -6.28
C ASP A 22 -14.36 1.83 -5.89
N LYS A 23 -13.45 2.75 -5.52
CA LYS A 23 -12.10 2.39 -5.06
C LYS A 23 -12.15 1.66 -3.73
N LEU A 24 -13.02 2.08 -2.83
CA LEU A 24 -13.20 1.43 -1.55
C LEU A 24 -13.78 0.01 -1.71
N ALA A 25 -14.75 -0.17 -2.61
CA ALA A 25 -15.28 -1.49 -2.96
C ALA A 25 -14.19 -2.41 -3.52
N THR A 26 -13.36 -1.89 -4.43
CA THR A 26 -12.22 -2.64 -5.02
C THR A 26 -11.21 -3.04 -3.95
N VAL A 27 -10.82 -2.11 -3.07
CA VAL A 27 -9.88 -2.39 -1.97
C VAL A 27 -10.48 -3.41 -0.99
N THR A 28 -11.78 -3.37 -0.76
CA THR A 28 -12.49 -4.34 0.10
C THR A 28 -12.43 -5.74 -0.51
N GLN A 29 -12.70 -5.88 -1.82
CA GLN A 29 -12.53 -7.16 -2.53
C GLN A 29 -11.10 -7.67 -2.45
N TRP A 30 -10.10 -6.83 -2.70
CA TRP A 30 -8.69 -7.24 -2.60
C TRP A 30 -8.29 -7.70 -1.19
N PHE A 31 -8.85 -7.09 -0.15
CA PHE A 31 -8.66 -7.60 1.21
C PHE A 31 -9.30 -8.96 1.43
N GLN A 32 -10.45 -9.25 0.82
CA GLN A 32 -11.06 -10.58 0.90
C GLN A 32 -10.25 -11.63 0.12
N ASP A 33 -9.74 -11.27 -1.05
CA ASP A 33 -9.00 -12.20 -1.92
C ASP A 33 -7.57 -12.49 -1.41
N TYR A 34 -6.85 -11.45 -0.97
CA TYR A 34 -5.42 -11.53 -0.64
C TYR A 34 -5.13 -11.39 0.87
N GLY A 35 -6.12 -11.02 1.68
CA GLY A 35 -5.98 -10.92 3.13
C GLY A 35 -4.87 -9.95 3.55
N PHE A 36 -4.01 -10.40 4.48
CA PHE A 36 -2.88 -9.61 4.99
C PHE A 36 -1.89 -9.19 3.90
N TRP A 37 -1.68 -10.01 2.86
CA TRP A 37 -0.66 -9.77 1.83
C TRP A 37 -0.93 -8.50 1.02
N ILE A 38 -2.20 -8.08 0.91
CA ILE A 38 -2.54 -6.86 0.18
C ILE A 38 -1.93 -5.62 0.83
N ILE A 39 -1.75 -5.60 2.15
CA ILE A 39 -1.15 -4.47 2.88
C ILE A 39 0.31 -4.30 2.48
N PHE A 40 1.01 -5.41 2.32
CA PHE A 40 2.40 -5.41 1.88
C PHE A 40 2.52 -4.86 0.45
N ILE A 41 1.68 -5.34 -0.47
CA ILE A 41 1.65 -4.90 -1.88
C ILE A 41 1.23 -3.41 -1.97
N ALA A 42 0.22 -3.01 -1.20
CA ALA A 42 -0.27 -1.63 -1.13
C ALA A 42 0.77 -0.67 -0.53
N GLY A 43 1.62 -1.15 0.38
CA GLY A 43 2.71 -0.36 0.97
C GLY A 43 3.85 -0.09 -0.01
N PHE A 44 4.10 -0.99 -0.94
CA PHE A 44 5.13 -0.83 -1.99
C PHE A 44 4.65 -0.10 -3.23
N SER A 45 3.41 -0.33 -3.63
CA SER A 45 2.81 0.29 -4.81
C SER A 45 2.53 1.79 -4.59
N PRO A 46 2.40 2.58 -5.67
CA PRO A 46 1.92 3.97 -5.60
C PRO A 46 0.39 4.04 -5.40
N LEU A 47 -0.23 2.99 -4.84
CA LEU A 47 -1.64 2.99 -4.54
C LEU A 47 -1.97 3.94 -3.37
N PRO A 48 -3.21 4.47 -3.29
CA PRO A 48 -3.66 5.33 -2.21
C PRO A 48 -3.72 4.57 -0.88
N TYR A 49 -2.58 4.47 -0.20
CA TYR A 49 -2.37 3.70 1.03
C TYR A 49 -3.37 4.05 2.16
N LYS A 50 -3.89 5.28 2.18
CA LYS A 50 -4.92 5.72 3.13
C LYS A 50 -6.19 4.86 3.01
N LEU A 51 -6.62 4.53 1.78
CA LEU A 51 -7.79 3.67 1.57
C LEU A 51 -7.56 2.27 2.15
N PHE A 52 -6.39 1.69 1.95
CA PHE A 52 -6.05 0.37 2.52
C PHE A 52 -6.01 0.37 4.04
N THR A 53 -5.55 1.45 4.65
CA THR A 53 -5.51 1.57 6.13
C THR A 53 -6.92 1.66 6.70
N VAL A 54 -7.78 2.45 6.06
CA VAL A 54 -9.18 2.62 6.43
C VAL A 54 -9.95 1.32 6.25
N THR A 55 -9.82 0.67 5.09
CA THR A 55 -10.48 -0.62 4.79
C THR A 55 -9.94 -1.74 5.68
N GLY A 56 -8.64 -1.78 5.98
CA GLY A 56 -8.06 -2.75 6.91
C GLY A 56 -8.57 -2.56 8.35
N GLY A 57 -8.78 -1.31 8.77
CA GLY A 57 -9.43 -0.97 10.04
C GLY A 57 -10.91 -1.37 10.09
N MET A 58 -11.65 -1.17 8.99
CA MET A 58 -13.03 -1.62 8.81
C MET A 58 -13.13 -3.14 8.93
N LEU A 59 -12.27 -3.88 8.21
CA LEU A 59 -12.27 -5.35 8.18
C LEU A 59 -11.66 -5.99 9.44
N GLN A 60 -11.35 -5.19 10.46
CA GLN A 60 -10.75 -5.64 11.72
C GLN A 60 -9.48 -6.48 11.55
N VAL A 61 -8.66 -6.15 10.56
CA VAL A 61 -7.36 -6.81 10.37
C VAL A 61 -6.53 -6.64 11.65
N ALA A 62 -5.85 -7.72 12.06
CA ALA A 62 -5.05 -7.73 13.27
C ALA A 62 -4.04 -6.58 13.28
N PHE A 63 -4.10 -5.72 14.30
CA PHE A 63 -3.36 -4.47 14.38
C PHE A 63 -1.84 -4.68 14.34
N ILE A 64 -1.33 -5.65 15.10
CA ILE A 64 0.11 -5.93 15.20
C ILE A 64 0.67 -6.39 13.84
N PRO A 65 0.12 -7.44 13.17
CA PRO A 65 0.54 -7.79 11.82
C PRO A 65 0.42 -6.64 10.83
N PHE A 66 -0.68 -5.89 10.86
CA PHE A 66 -0.90 -4.74 9.98
C PHE A 66 0.25 -3.73 10.11
N VAL A 67 0.52 -3.26 11.34
CA VAL A 67 1.57 -2.26 11.59
C VAL A 67 2.94 -2.78 11.15
N MET A 68 3.27 -4.03 11.45
CA MET A 68 4.53 -4.64 11.06
C MET A 68 4.67 -4.74 9.53
N GLY A 69 3.65 -5.26 8.84
CA GLY A 69 3.64 -5.36 7.37
C GLY A 69 3.74 -4.00 6.70
N SER A 70 3.07 -3.00 7.24
CA SER A 70 3.11 -1.61 6.78
C SER A 70 4.46 -0.93 7.01
N LEU A 71 5.10 -1.15 8.18
CA LEU A 71 6.43 -0.64 8.49
C LEU A 71 7.48 -1.25 7.56
N ILE A 72 7.44 -2.56 7.38
CA ILE A 72 8.38 -3.29 6.52
C ILE A 72 8.21 -2.84 5.07
N SER A 73 6.99 -2.85 4.55
CA SER A 73 6.72 -2.50 3.15
C SER A 73 7.10 -1.05 2.82
N ARG A 74 6.68 -0.09 3.66
CA ARG A 74 7.02 1.32 3.46
C ARG A 74 8.49 1.59 3.70
N GLY A 75 9.07 1.01 4.76
CA GLY A 75 10.49 1.12 5.08
C GLY A 75 11.35 0.65 3.92
N LEU A 76 11.11 -0.56 3.42
CA LEU A 76 11.81 -1.11 2.26
C LEU A 76 11.68 -0.23 1.03
N ARG A 77 10.52 0.35 0.73
CA ARG A 77 10.36 1.28 -0.40
C ARG A 77 11.30 2.47 -0.26
N PHE A 78 11.33 3.14 0.90
CA PHE A 78 12.20 4.30 1.11
C PHE A 78 13.68 3.91 1.14
N PHE A 79 14.03 2.80 1.79
CA PHE A 79 15.40 2.29 1.82
C PHE A 79 15.90 1.90 0.43
N LEU A 80 15.07 1.26 -0.41
CA LEU A 80 15.40 0.94 -1.79
C LEU A 80 15.63 2.19 -2.62
N VAL A 81 14.74 3.19 -2.51
CA VAL A 81 14.91 4.47 -3.20
C VAL A 81 16.20 5.17 -2.75
N ALA A 82 16.49 5.20 -1.44
CA ALA A 82 17.70 5.79 -0.89
C ALA A 82 18.97 5.04 -1.32
N TRP A 83 18.92 3.71 -1.34
CA TRP A 83 20.02 2.86 -1.80
C TRP A 83 20.31 3.07 -3.28
N LEU A 84 19.27 3.15 -4.11
CA LEU A 84 19.39 3.43 -5.54
C LEU A 84 19.90 4.84 -5.83
N LEU A 85 19.53 5.82 -5.01
CA LEU A 85 20.10 7.17 -5.02
C LEU A 85 21.59 7.17 -4.70
N ARG A 86 21.99 6.40 -3.68
CA ARG A 86 23.39 6.28 -3.26
C ARG A 86 24.26 5.65 -4.34
N THR A 87 23.75 4.67 -5.07
CA THR A 87 24.50 3.98 -6.14
C THR A 87 24.38 4.66 -7.50
N GLY A 88 23.32 5.43 -7.77
CA GLY A 88 23.00 6.01 -9.07
C GLY A 88 23.66 7.37 -9.41
N GLY A 89 24.39 7.99 -8.48
CA GLY A 89 25.12 9.24 -8.73
C GLY A 89 24.24 10.50 -8.93
N PRO A 90 24.86 11.67 -9.22
CA PRO A 90 24.18 12.98 -9.25
C PRO A 90 23.09 13.12 -10.32
N ILE A 91 23.14 12.31 -11.39
CA ILE A 91 22.13 12.27 -12.46
C ILE A 91 20.78 11.72 -11.95
N MET A 92 20.82 10.83 -10.95
CA MET A 92 19.63 10.17 -10.39
C MET A 92 18.80 11.13 -9.51
N ALA A 93 19.46 12.11 -8.87
CA ALA A 93 18.81 13.09 -8.01
C ALA A 93 17.82 14.00 -8.78
N VAL A 94 18.12 14.32 -10.03
CA VAL A 94 17.27 15.19 -10.88
C VAL A 94 16.03 14.44 -11.40
N LYS A 95 16.12 13.12 -11.62
CA LYS A 95 15.00 12.29 -12.13
C LYS A 95 14.15 11.67 -11.02
N LEU A 96 14.43 11.98 -9.76
CA LEU A 96 13.86 11.28 -8.60
C LEU A 96 12.33 11.30 -8.57
N ARG A 97 11.70 12.43 -8.92
CA ARG A 97 10.23 12.59 -8.89
C ARG A 97 9.52 11.65 -9.86
N THR A 98 10.13 11.33 -10.99
CA THR A 98 9.55 10.44 -12.02
C THR A 98 9.90 8.97 -11.75
N TYR A 99 11.02 8.69 -11.08
CA TYR A 99 11.45 7.33 -10.76
C TYR A 99 10.71 6.75 -9.56
N VAL A 100 10.29 7.55 -8.58
CA VAL A 100 9.61 7.05 -7.37
C VAL A 100 8.34 6.25 -7.69
N ASP A 101 7.56 6.66 -8.70
CA ASP A 101 6.38 5.91 -9.14
C ASP A 101 6.74 4.66 -9.93
N ARG A 102 7.77 4.72 -10.79
CA ARG A 102 8.27 3.57 -11.57
C ARG A 102 8.91 2.50 -10.70
N ILE A 103 9.63 2.88 -9.65
CA ILE A 103 10.23 1.96 -8.67
C ILE A 103 9.12 1.25 -7.89
N GLY A 104 8.05 1.96 -7.52
CA GLY A 104 6.87 1.35 -6.88
C GLY A 104 6.24 0.26 -7.75
N TRP A 105 6.06 0.52 -9.05
CA TRP A 105 5.56 -0.49 -10.00
C TRP A 105 6.54 -1.63 -10.28
N GLY A 106 7.84 -1.33 -10.39
CA GLY A 106 8.88 -2.36 -10.53
C GLY A 106 8.89 -3.34 -9.35
N MET A 107 8.67 -2.84 -8.14
CA MET A 107 8.52 -3.67 -6.94
C MET A 107 7.28 -4.55 -6.97
N VAL A 108 6.14 -4.05 -7.46
CA VAL A 108 4.93 -4.87 -7.65
C VAL A 108 5.21 -6.00 -8.64
N ILE A 109 5.91 -5.72 -9.75
CA ILE A 109 6.29 -6.73 -10.73
C ILE A 109 7.21 -7.79 -10.10
N ILE A 110 8.23 -7.38 -9.34
CA ILE A 110 9.13 -8.32 -8.64
C ILE A 110 8.37 -9.17 -7.63
N ALA A 111 7.44 -8.58 -6.86
CA ALA A 111 6.63 -9.31 -5.89
C ALA A 111 5.72 -10.34 -6.57
N ILE A 112 5.13 -10.00 -7.73
CA ILE A 112 4.34 -10.93 -8.55
C ILE A 112 5.22 -12.08 -9.06
N ILE A 113 6.41 -11.78 -9.59
CA ILE A 113 7.37 -12.80 -10.07
C ILE A 113 7.78 -13.74 -8.93
N ALA A 114 8.13 -13.20 -7.76
CA ALA A 114 8.50 -13.99 -6.59
C ALA A 114 7.36 -14.90 -6.12
N TYR A 115 6.12 -14.41 -6.13
CA TYR A 115 4.94 -15.20 -5.78
C TYR A 115 4.71 -16.35 -6.78
N VAL A 116 4.80 -16.08 -8.08
CA VAL A 116 4.66 -17.11 -9.14
C VAL A 116 5.77 -18.14 -9.06
N TRP A 117 6.99 -17.75 -8.69
CA TRP A 117 8.14 -18.68 -8.57
C TRP A 117 8.11 -19.53 -7.30
N THR A 118 7.42 -19.07 -6.26
CA THR A 118 7.29 -19.79 -4.98
C THR A 118 6.12 -20.80 -4.99
N ARG A 119 5.24 -20.74 -5.99
CA ARG A 119 4.15 -21.70 -6.23
C ARG A 119 4.54 -22.75 -7.25
#